data_AF-A0A524D9H1-F1
#
_entry.id   AF-A0A524D9H1-F1
#
_cell.length_a   1.000
_cell.length_b   1.000
_cell.length_c   1.000
_cell.angle_alpha   90.00
_cell.angle_beta   90.00
_cell.angle_gamma   90.00
#
_symmetry.space_group_name_H-M   'P 1'
#
loop_
_entity.id
_entity.type
_entity.pdbx_description
1 polymer ?
#
loop_
_entity_poly.entity_id
_entity_poly.type
_entity_poly.pdbx_seq_one_letter_code
_entity_poly.pdbx_strand_id
1 'polypeptide(L)' 'MKPPICCICNKRIKNFENAGLVSFKKRSSDIEWEEKMEREGKVGHPPYADWFCKKHYEKANKLSYLPIHKALKQFDE' A
#
# COMPACT_ATOMS: atom_id res chain seq x y z
N MET A 1 -10.66 8.91 -0.11
CA MET A 1 -9.20 8.80 -0.32
C MET A 1 -8.50 8.66 1.02
N LYS A 2 -7.56 7.72 1.17
CA LYS A 2 -6.74 7.59 2.39
C LYS A 2 -5.67 8.70 2.39
N PRO A 3 -5.44 9.38 3.52
CA PRO A 3 -4.43 10.44 3.59
C PRO A 3 -3.02 9.88 3.32
N PRO A 4 -2.10 10.69 2.77
CA PRO A 4 -0.75 10.27 2.45
C PRO A 4 0.10 10.18 3.72
N ILE A 5 -0.14 9.14 4.52
CA ILE A 5 0.54 8.88 5.79
C ILE A 5 1.29 7.56 5.64
N CYS A 6 2.59 7.57 5.95
CA CYS A 6 3.40 6.36 5.84
C CYS A 6 2.86 5.25 6.76
N CYS A 7 2.52 4.09 6.21
CA CYS A 7 1.98 2.96 6.96
C CYS A 7 2.97 2.40 8.00
N ILE A 8 4.28 2.57 7.80
CA ILE A 8 5.33 2.08 8.72
C ILE A 8 5.56 3.01 9.90
N CYS A 9 5.84 4.29 9.66
CA CYS A 9 6.21 5.23 10.74
C CYS A 9 5.11 6.22 11.11
N ASN A 10 3.93 6.08 10.51
CA ASN A 10 2.76 6.94 10.72
C ASN A 10 3.03 8.45 10.50
N LYS A 11 4.09 8.80 9.76
CA LYS A 11 4.43 10.19 9.43
C LYS A 11 3.70 10.62 8.17
N ARG A 12 3.08 11.80 8.23
CA ARG A 12 2.46 12.45 7.05
C ARG A 12 3.54 12.76 6.01
N ILE A 13 3.29 12.33 4.77
CA ILE A 13 4.14 12.59 3.62
C ILE A 13 3.87 14.04 3.19
N LYS A 14 4.88 14.91 3.35
CA LYS A 14 4.82 16.30 2.90
C LYS A 14 5.49 16.50 1.54
N ASN A 15 6.52 15.69 1.25
CA ASN A 15 7.23 15.66 -0.02
C ASN A 15 7.08 14.27 -0.66
N PHE A 16 6.60 14.24 -1.90
CA PHE A 16 6.38 13.03 -2.70
C PHE A 16 7.63 12.62 -3.51
N GLU A 17 8.72 13.39 -3.45
CA GLU A 17 9.99 12.96 -4.03
C GLU A 17 10.50 11.69 -3.35
N ASN A 18 10.55 10.60 -4.11
CA ASN A 18 10.87 9.25 -3.63
C ASN A 18 9.92 8.75 -2.53
N ALA A 19 8.70 9.27 -2.43
CA ALA A 19 7.66 8.81 -1.52
C ALA A 19 6.34 8.66 -2.28
N GLY A 20 5.51 7.68 -1.89
CA GLY A 20 4.31 7.43 -2.67
C GLY A 20 3.51 6.24 -2.23
N LEU A 21 2.45 6.00 -2.99
CA LEU A 21 1.63 4.81 -2.87
C LEU A 21 2.36 3.64 -3.54
N VAL A 22 2.50 2.54 -2.82
CA VAL A 22 3.04 1.29 -3.36
C VAL A 22 1.94 0.25 -3.37
N SER A 23 1.74 -0.38 -4.52
CA SER A 23 0.83 -1.50 -4.70
C SER A 23 1.60 -2.81 -4.57
N PHE A 24 1.09 -3.70 -3.73
CA PHE A 24 1.64 -5.02 -3.46
C PHE A 24 0.94 -6.09 -4.28
N LYS A 25 1.54 -7.28 -4.32
CA LYS A 25 0.94 -8.45 -4.97
C LYS A 25 -0.43 -8.76 -4.35
N LYS A 26 -1.43 -8.75 -5.21
CA LYS A 26 -2.82 -9.07 -4.87
C LYS A 26 -2.95 -10.52 -4.41
N ARG A 27 -3.74 -10.73 -3.37
CA ARG A 27 -4.23 -12.05 -2.91
C ARG A 27 -5.61 -12.31 -3.50
N SER A 28 -6.11 -13.53 -3.36
CA SER A 28 -7.47 -13.90 -3.77
C SER A 28 -8.52 -12.94 -3.20
N SER A 29 -8.45 -12.61 -1.91
CA SER A 29 -9.37 -11.67 -1.28
C SER A 29 -9.24 -10.21 -1.73
N ASP A 30 -8.08 -9.84 -2.27
CA ASP A 30 -7.88 -8.51 -2.85
C ASP A 30 -8.56 -8.41 -4.23
N ILE A 31 -8.58 -9.52 -4.99
CA ILE A 31 -9.32 -9.65 -6.26
C ILE A 31 -10.83 -9.60 -5.99
N GLU A 32 -11.32 -10.36 -5.00
CA GLU A 32 -12.73 -10.34 -4.61
C GLU A 32 -13.20 -8.92 -4.21
N TRP A 33 -12.32 -8.16 -3.54
CA TRP A 33 -12.60 -6.77 -3.20
C TRP A 33 -12.73 -5.89 -4.45
N GLU A 34 -11.84 -6.03 -5.43
CA GLU A 34 -11.91 -5.28 -6.69
C GLU A 34 -13.18 -5.62 -7.47
N GLU A 35 -13.51 -6.91 -7.62
CA GLU A 35 -14.75 -7.34 -8.28
C GLU A 35 -16.00 -6.79 -7.59
N LYS A 36 -15.98 -6.74 -6.25
CA LYS A 36 -17.06 -6.14 -5.47
C LYS A 36 -17.15 -4.63 -5.67
N MET A 37 -16.02 -3.92 -5.66
CA MET A 37 -15.99 -2.47 -5.91
C MET A 37 -16.48 -2.14 -7.32
N GLU A 38 -16.05 -2.90 -8.32
CA GLU A 38 -16.48 -2.73 -9.72
C GLU A 38 -17.98 -2.99 -9.86
N ARG A 39 -18.49 -4.11 -9.33
CA ARG A 39 -19.91 -4.47 -9.37
C ARG A 39 -20.80 -3.43 -8.70
N GLU A 40 -20.37 -2.90 -7.56
CA GLU A 40 -21.13 -1.90 -6.80
C GLU A 40 -20.89 -0.46 -7.29
N GLY A 41 -20.01 -0.24 -8.29
CA GLY A 41 -19.62 1.09 -8.76
C GLY A 41 -18.95 1.94 -7.68
N LYS A 42 -18.30 1.32 -6.69
CA LYS A 42 -17.68 1.98 -5.54
C LYS A 42 -16.20 2.21 -5.80
N VAL A 43 -15.71 3.33 -5.27
CA VAL A 43 -14.27 3.65 -5.25
C VAL A 43 -13.76 3.62 -3.82
N GLY A 44 -12.60 3.02 -3.62
CA GLY A 44 -12.02 2.82 -2.31
C GLY A 44 -10.50 2.76 -2.34
N HIS A 45 -9.89 2.82 -1.16
CA HIS A 45 -8.46 2.55 -1.05
C HIS A 45 -8.24 1.04 -1.13
N PRO A 46 -7.43 0.54 -2.08
CA PRO A 46 -7.26 -0.89 -2.26
C PRO A 46 -6.55 -1.50 -1.04
N PRO A 47 -6.97 -2.69 -0.58
CA PRO A 47 -6.37 -3.35 0.59
C PRO A 47 -4.90 -3.77 0.35
N TYR A 48 -4.48 -3.84 -0.91
CA TYR A 48 -3.13 -4.21 -1.34
C TYR A 48 -2.24 -3.00 -1.66
N ALA A 49 -2.69 -1.76 -1.44
CA ALA A 49 -1.88 -0.57 -1.67
C ALA A 49 -1.77 0.26 -0.39
N ASP A 50 -0.62 0.87 -0.14
CA ASP A 50 -0.47 1.77 1.00
C ASP A 50 0.59 2.85 0.77
N TRP A 51 0.58 3.88 1.61
CA TRP A 51 1.47 5.03 1.48
C TRP A 51 2.79 4.79 2.22
N PHE A 52 3.91 5.18 1.60
CA PHE A 52 5.24 5.08 2.18
C PHE A 52 6.02 6.39 2.02
N CYS A 53 6.67 6.83 3.10
CA CYS A 53 7.55 8.00 3.06
C CYS A 53 8.88 7.66 2.38
N LYS A 54 9.69 8.68 2.08
CA LYS A 54 11.00 8.55 1.41
C LYS A 54 11.90 7.45 1.98
N LYS A 55 11.90 7.29 3.31
CA LYS A 55 12.73 6.28 4.00
C LYS A 55 12.28 4.84 3.74
N HIS A 56 10.97 4.62 3.61
CA HIS A 56 10.39 3.28 3.50
C HIS A 56 9.97 2.92 2.07
N TYR A 57 9.84 3.92 1.19
CA TYR A 57 9.36 3.73 -0.17
C TYR A 57 10.23 2.74 -0.95
N GLU A 58 11.56 2.89 -0.93
CA GLU A 58 12.45 1.99 -1.68
C GLU A 58 12.33 0.53 -1.21
N LYS A 59 12.38 0.29 0.11
CA LYS A 59 12.20 -1.05 0.69
C LYS A 59 10.80 -1.62 0.36
N ALA A 60 9.76 -0.79 0.45
CA ALA A 60 8.40 -1.20 0.10
C ALA A 60 8.27 -1.58 -1.38
N ASN A 61 8.90 -0.80 -2.26
CA ASN A 61 8.90 -1.07 -3.70
C ASN A 61 9.62 -2.38 -4.03
N LYS A 62 10.77 -2.65 -3.39
CA LYS A 62 11.48 -3.93 -3.48
C LYS A 62 10.64 -5.11 -2.98
N LEU A 63 9.73 -4.89 -2.03
CA LEU A 63 8.84 -5.92 -1.47
C LEU A 63 7.47 -5.98 -2.16
N SER A 64 7.24 -5.19 -3.21
CA SER A 64 5.95 -5.13 -3.93
C SER A 64 5.51 -6.47 -4.52
N TYR A 65 6.45 -7.38 -4.78
CA TYR A 65 6.19 -8.75 -5.23
C TYR A 65 5.54 -9.64 -4.15
N LEU A 66 5.60 -9.24 -2.89
CA LEU A 66 4.93 -9.92 -1.78
C LEU A 66 3.56 -9.32 -1.52
N PRO A 67 2.63 -10.08 -0.92
CA PRO A 67 1.42 -9.52 -0.33
C PRO A 67 1.74 -8.49 0.77
N ILE A 68 0.94 -7.43 0.87
CA ILE A 68 1.17 -6.31 1.80
C ILE A 68 1.46 -6.77 3.24
N HIS A 69 0.68 -7.71 3.78
CA HIS A 69 0.87 -8.22 5.15
C HIS A 69 2.24 -8.93 5.34
N LYS A 70 2.79 -9.55 4.29
CA LYS A 70 4.15 -10.13 4.35
C LYS A 70 5.21 -9.06 4.20
N ALA A 71 5.00 -8.11 3.28
CA ALA A 71 5.93 -7.00 3.08
C ALA A 71 6.08 -6.17 4.36
N LEU A 72 4.98 -5.86 5.05
CA LEU A 72 5.01 -5.08 6.29
C LEU A 72 5.79 -5.79 7.41
N LYS A 73 5.73 -7.12 7.51
CA LYS A 73 6.52 -7.88 8.50
C LYS A 73 8.03 -7.71 8.32
N GLN A 74 8.50 -7.45 7.10
CA GLN A 74 9.93 -7.24 6.83
C GLN A 74 10.45 -5.87 7.32
N PHE A 75 9.58 -5.00 7.84
CA PHE A 75 9.97 -3.72 8.43
C PHE A 75 10.16 -3.76 9.96
N ASP A 76 9.73 -4.86 10.61
CA ASP A 76 9.87 -5.08 12.06
C ASP A 76 11.23 -5.72 12.44
N GLU A 77 12.01 -6.14 11.43
CA GLU A 77 13.38 -6.67 11.51
C GLU A 77 14.43 -5.60 11.23
#